data_AF-A0A259DCS5-F1
#
_entry.id   AF-A0A259DCS5-F1
#
_cell.length_a   1.000
_cell.length_b   1.000
_cell.length_c   1.000
_cell.angle_alpha   90.00
_cell.angle_beta   90.00
_cell.angle_gamma   90.00
#
_symmetry.space_group_name_H-M   'P 1'
#
loop_
_entity.id
_entity.type
_entity.pdbx_description
1 polymer ?
#
loop_
_entity_poly.entity_id
_entity_poly.type
_entity_poly.pdbx_seq_one_letter_code
_entity_poly.pdbx_strand_id
1 'polypeptide(L)'
;MLFDLRAIKCSSSIDDSQYIHQLTYNALRDIPFRLINDTEYASLRLIKAALVSVIAQRAVPKQKMLAALGNECYLEYLQSYDWDMSHVESDWSTTESMPSVLYDYMQYVKDGDKYTRLANLFRRSIKRDANGKTAFQRMETKAESCYEEAVMLITNAIDTNPLRNPMPDAQQSHEIQRWLDRDVNCELGFEPDACITGVPRIRGSKSKFAQTSFAPAVGQRLRQYWRQREALVQVALELLYSQEHIADANDHGLERSVEMLKERLAALKLRT
;
A
#
# COMPACT_ATOMS: atom_id res chain seq x y z
N MET A 1 18.58 24.34 -1.05
CA MET A 1 18.26 23.73 0.25
C MET A 1 16.95 24.21 0.86
N LEU A 2 16.74 25.52 1.12
CA LEU A 2 15.39 26.07 1.46
C LEU A 2 14.37 25.90 0.33
N PHE A 3 14.84 25.87 -0.92
CA PHE A 3 14.05 25.60 -2.12
C PHE A 3 13.63 24.12 -2.29
N ASP A 4 14.26 23.16 -1.59
CA ASP A 4 13.98 21.73 -1.80
C ASP A 4 12.70 21.24 -1.10
N LEU A 5 12.21 21.99 -0.09
CA LEU A 5 10.89 21.75 0.50
C LEU A 5 9.77 22.33 -0.37
N ARG A 6 10.08 23.40 -1.15
CA ARG A 6 9.16 23.97 -2.15
C ARG A 6 9.11 23.13 -3.42
N ALA A 7 10.19 22.45 -3.82
CA ALA A 7 10.25 21.61 -5.02
C ALA A 7 9.35 20.36 -4.94
N ILE A 8 9.13 19.82 -3.74
CA ILE A 8 8.20 18.70 -3.48
C ILE A 8 6.76 19.03 -3.91
N LYS A 9 6.41 20.32 -3.98
CA LYS A 9 5.08 20.81 -4.38
C LYS A 9 4.88 20.91 -5.90
N CYS A 10 5.96 20.90 -6.69
CA CYS A 10 5.89 21.23 -8.12
C CYS A 10 6.57 20.21 -9.04
N SER A 11 7.27 19.20 -8.53
CA SER A 11 8.09 18.30 -9.37
C SER A 11 7.50 16.92 -9.64
N SER A 12 6.28 16.60 -9.21
CA SER A 12 5.67 15.32 -9.53
C SER A 12 4.77 15.45 -10.76
N SER A 13 5.18 14.83 -11.86
CA SER A 13 4.33 14.39 -12.97
C SER A 13 3.32 13.32 -12.53
N ILE A 14 2.81 13.44 -11.31
CA ILE A 14 1.76 12.64 -10.70
C ILE A 14 0.63 13.65 -10.52
N ASP A 15 -0.39 13.54 -11.36
CA ASP A 15 -1.59 14.37 -11.27
C ASP A 15 -2.43 13.93 -10.07
N ASP A 16 -1.97 14.29 -8.86
CA ASP A 16 -2.70 14.14 -7.60
C ASP A 16 -3.50 15.41 -7.26
N SER A 17 -3.66 16.32 -8.23
CA SER A 17 -4.29 17.63 -8.05
C SER A 17 -5.76 17.56 -7.60
N GLN A 18 -6.40 16.40 -7.77
CA GLN A 18 -7.81 16.17 -7.42
C GLN A 18 -8.04 15.60 -6.01
N TYR A 19 -6.98 15.11 -5.34
CA TYR A 19 -7.08 14.45 -4.03
C TYR A 19 -6.18 15.08 -2.96
N ILE A 20 -5.26 15.96 -3.36
CA ILE A 20 -4.56 16.87 -2.46
C ILE A 20 -5.41 18.13 -2.28
N HIS A 21 -6.51 18.02 -1.54
CA HIS A 21 -6.89 19.20 -0.79
C HIS A 21 -5.88 19.38 0.35
N GLN A 22 -5.03 20.40 0.21
CA GLN A 22 -4.73 21.34 1.30
C GLN A 22 -3.73 20.97 2.41
N LEU A 23 -2.77 20.08 2.18
CA LEU A 23 -1.44 20.27 2.82
C LEU A 23 -0.52 21.13 1.96
N THR A 24 -1.01 21.64 0.83
CA THR A 24 -0.41 22.77 0.16
C THR A 24 -0.83 24.02 0.89
N TYR A 25 -0.11 24.35 1.96
CA TYR A 25 -0.16 25.64 2.66
C TYR A 25 0.27 26.78 1.72
N ASN A 26 -0.52 27.03 0.68
CA ASN A 26 -0.38 28.14 -0.24
C ASN A 26 -0.56 29.45 0.53
N ALA A 27 -1.40 29.46 1.57
CA ALA A 27 -1.56 30.60 2.48
C ALA A 27 -0.27 30.94 3.25
N LEU A 28 0.53 29.93 3.60
CA LEU A 28 1.82 30.15 4.28
C LEU A 28 2.98 30.49 3.32
N ARG A 29 2.72 30.59 2.01
CA ARG A 29 3.77 30.77 0.98
C ARG A 29 4.59 32.05 1.21
N ASP A 30 3.89 33.10 1.65
CA ASP A 30 4.43 34.45 1.80
C ASP A 30 4.70 34.81 3.28
N ILE A 31 4.42 33.88 4.20
CA ILE A 31 4.68 34.05 5.63
C ILE A 31 6.14 33.69 5.92
N PRO A 32 6.91 34.58 6.59
CA PRO A 32 8.28 34.29 6.96
C PRO A 32 8.35 33.19 8.03
N PHE A 33 9.37 32.33 7.95
CA PHE A 33 9.62 31.35 8.99
C PHE A 33 9.97 32.02 10.31
N ARG A 34 9.60 31.37 11.43
CA ARG A 34 10.08 31.77 12.75
C ARG A 34 11.59 31.60 12.87
N LEU A 35 12.19 32.25 13.85
CA LEU A 35 13.59 32.01 14.19
C LEU A 35 13.73 30.56 14.73
N ILE A 36 14.62 29.78 14.12
CA ILE A 36 14.80 28.35 14.41
C ILE A 36 16.15 28.18 15.10
N ASN A 37 16.18 27.41 16.20
CA ASN A 37 17.43 27.06 16.88
C ASN A 37 18.11 25.81 16.28
N ASP A 38 19.35 25.54 16.66
CA ASP A 38 20.14 24.43 16.09
C ASP A 38 19.49 23.05 16.33
N THR A 39 18.79 22.87 17.45
CA THR A 39 18.12 21.62 17.78
C THR A 39 16.89 21.38 16.91
N GLU A 40 16.09 22.42 16.66
CA GLU A 40 14.93 22.38 15.76
C GLU A 40 15.36 22.18 14.31
N TYR A 41 16.49 22.77 13.90
CA TYR A 41 17.08 22.55 12.60
C TYR A 41 17.51 21.09 12.39
N ALA A 42 18.09 20.45 13.41
CA ALA A 42 18.43 19.03 13.37
C ALA A 42 17.18 18.14 13.20
N SER A 43 16.10 18.45 13.91
CA SER A 43 14.81 17.76 13.77
C SER A 43 14.22 17.91 12.36
N LEU A 44 14.24 19.12 11.78
CA LEU A 44 13.78 19.36 10.41
C LEU A 44 14.55 18.54 9.36
N ARG A 45 15.85 18.28 9.58
CA ARG A 45 16.63 17.39 8.68
C ARG A 45 16.15 15.95 8.74
N LEU A 46 15.80 15.44 9.92
CA LEU A 46 15.25 14.09 10.09
C LEU A 46 13.87 13.98 9.43
N ILE A 47 13.02 15.00 9.61
CA ILE A 47 11.69 15.09 8.98
C ILE A 47 11.82 15.12 7.46
N LYS A 48 12.73 15.93 6.90
CA LYS A 48 12.98 15.96 5.44
C LYS A 48 13.37 14.59 4.90
N ALA A 49 14.29 13.88 5.58
CA ALA A 49 14.71 12.54 5.15
C ALA A 49 13.57 11.51 5.20
N ALA A 50 12.70 11.60 6.21
CA ALA A 50 11.50 10.78 6.32
C ALA A 50 10.48 11.10 5.21
N LEU A 51 10.20 12.38 4.95
CA LEU A 51 9.27 12.82 3.90
C LEU A 51 9.72 12.36 2.51
N VAL A 52 11.02 12.45 2.19
CA VAL A 52 11.55 11.94 0.90
C VAL A 52 11.26 10.45 0.72
N SER A 53 11.30 9.67 1.81
CA SER A 53 10.97 8.24 1.77
C SER A 53 9.47 8.02 1.54
N VAL A 54 8.61 8.78 2.23
CA VAL A 54 7.14 8.69 2.07
C VAL A 54 6.69 9.10 0.66
N ILE A 55 7.29 10.15 0.09
CA ILE A 55 6.99 10.61 -1.28
C ILE A 55 7.35 9.55 -2.32
N ALA A 56 8.45 8.82 -2.11
CA ALA A 56 8.83 7.67 -2.93
C ALA A 56 7.99 6.41 -2.65
N GLN A 57 6.87 6.54 -1.90
CA GLN A 57 6.00 5.44 -1.47
C GLN A 57 6.74 4.33 -0.70
N ARG A 58 7.80 4.70 0.03
CA ARG A 58 8.56 3.81 0.91
C ARG A 58 8.14 4.06 2.35
N ALA A 59 7.85 2.99 3.07
CA ALA A 59 7.46 3.09 4.48
C ALA A 59 8.65 3.60 5.31
N VAL A 60 8.41 4.63 6.13
CA VAL A 60 9.41 5.10 7.07
C VAL A 60 9.46 4.13 8.25
N PRO A 61 10.61 3.52 8.56
CA PRO A 61 10.74 2.61 9.71
C PRO A 61 10.38 3.31 11.03
N LYS A 62 9.82 2.55 11.97
CA LYS A 62 9.42 3.04 13.32
C LYS A 62 10.48 3.93 13.98
N GLN A 63 11.74 3.50 13.99
CA GLN A 63 12.83 4.25 14.61
C GLN A 63 13.05 5.62 13.96
N LYS A 64 12.89 5.71 12.63
CA LYS A 64 13.03 6.97 11.89
C LYS A 64 11.82 7.88 12.10
N MET A 65 10.60 7.31 12.19
CA MET A 65 9.40 8.08 12.54
C MET A 65 9.48 8.65 13.95
N LEU A 66 9.89 7.83 14.93
CA LEU A 66 10.02 8.26 16.33
C LEU A 66 11.11 9.33 16.49
N ALA A 67 12.23 9.20 15.78
CA ALA A 67 13.28 10.21 15.77
C ALA A 67 12.86 11.52 15.07
N ALA A 68 11.98 11.46 14.08
CA ALA A 68 11.51 12.63 13.34
C ALA A 68 10.36 13.37 14.04
N LEU A 69 9.44 12.64 14.68
CA LEU A 69 8.25 13.20 15.34
C LEU A 69 8.46 13.50 16.83
N GLY A 70 9.38 12.81 17.50
CA GLY A 70 9.43 12.80 18.97
C GLY A 70 8.37 11.87 19.58
N ASN A 71 8.47 11.63 20.89
CA ASN A 71 7.64 10.61 21.56
C ASN A 71 6.16 10.95 21.60
N GLU A 72 5.80 12.22 21.88
CA GLU A 72 4.41 12.65 22.04
C GLU A 72 3.66 12.63 20.70
N CYS A 73 4.20 13.30 19.68
CA CYS A 73 3.61 13.31 18.34
C CYS A 73 3.61 11.93 17.67
N TYR A 74 4.55 11.03 18.04
CA TYR A 74 4.52 9.64 17.57
C TYR A 74 3.35 8.84 18.17
N LEU A 75 2.97 9.11 19.43
CA LEU A 75 1.80 8.48 20.04
C LEU A 75 0.49 8.97 19.40
N GLU A 76 0.38 10.27 19.12
CA GLU A 76 -0.75 10.85 18.38
C GLU A 76 -0.86 10.27 16.97
N TYR A 77 0.28 10.14 16.27
CA TYR A 77 0.34 9.44 14.99
C TYR A 77 -0.19 8.00 15.09
N LEU A 78 0.13 7.24 16.16
CA LEU A 78 -0.41 5.90 16.35
C LEU A 78 -1.92 5.90 16.63
N GLN A 79 -2.41 6.86 17.40
CA GLN A 79 -3.85 7.01 17.69
C GLN A 79 -4.66 7.46 16.46
N SER A 80 -4.03 8.18 15.52
CA SER A 80 -4.68 8.61 14.26
C SER A 80 -5.15 7.45 13.37
N TYR A 81 -4.67 6.23 13.60
CA TYR A 81 -5.13 5.04 12.89
C TYR A 81 -6.51 4.56 13.34
N ASP A 82 -6.91 4.90 14.57
CA ASP A 82 -8.19 4.52 15.17
C ASP A 82 -9.30 5.55 14.86
N TRP A 83 -8.95 6.69 14.29
CA TRP A 83 -9.90 7.72 13.88
C TRP A 83 -10.43 7.41 12.47
N ASP A 84 -11.73 7.15 12.36
CA ASP A 84 -12.42 7.07 11.07
C ASP A 84 -12.42 8.45 10.40
N MET A 85 -11.70 8.58 9.28
CA MET A 85 -11.75 9.78 8.46
C MET A 85 -12.98 9.74 7.55
N SER A 86 -13.78 10.79 7.67
CA SER A 86 -14.95 11.10 6.86
C SER A 86 -14.70 11.07 5.34
N HIS A 87 -15.71 10.59 4.61
CA HIS A 87 -16.01 10.79 3.17
C HIS A 87 -15.00 10.37 2.08
N VAL A 88 -13.70 10.23 2.35
CA VAL A 88 -12.74 9.77 1.32
C VAL A 88 -12.83 8.26 1.09
N GLU A 89 -13.36 7.51 2.06
CA GLU A 89 -13.52 6.06 1.99
C GLU A 89 -14.87 5.62 1.43
N SER A 90 -15.86 6.52 1.36
CA SER A 90 -17.17 6.19 0.78
C SER A 90 -17.15 6.02 -0.73
N ASP A 91 -16.22 6.67 -1.45
CA ASP A 91 -16.09 6.57 -2.91
C ASP A 91 -15.33 5.31 -3.37
N TRP A 92 -14.64 4.59 -2.49
CA TRP A 92 -14.00 3.30 -2.81
C TRP A 92 -14.97 2.12 -2.79
N SER A 93 -16.21 2.34 -2.32
CA SER A 93 -17.25 1.31 -2.25
C SER A 93 -17.88 0.97 -3.60
N THR A 94 -17.60 1.75 -4.65
CA THR A 94 -18.42 1.72 -5.88
C THR A 94 -17.77 1.17 -7.14
N THR A 95 -16.48 0.77 -7.20
CA THR A 95 -15.95 0.25 -8.50
C THR A 95 -14.77 -0.74 -8.57
N GLU A 96 -14.01 -1.07 -7.52
CA GLU A 96 -12.88 -2.01 -7.67
C GLU A 96 -13.14 -3.35 -6.95
N SER A 97 -13.92 -4.23 -7.60
CA SER A 97 -13.97 -5.63 -7.21
C SER A 97 -12.62 -6.30 -7.50
N MET A 98 -12.25 -7.29 -6.69
CA MET A 98 -11.02 -8.07 -6.92
C MET A 98 -11.00 -8.59 -8.37
N PRO A 99 -9.89 -8.44 -9.14
CA PRO A 99 -9.78 -8.95 -10.49
C PRO A 99 -10.25 -10.40 -10.61
N SER A 100 -11.03 -10.71 -11.65
CA SER A 100 -11.67 -12.03 -11.82
C SER A 100 -10.69 -13.19 -11.74
N VAL A 101 -9.51 -13.03 -12.35
CA VAL A 101 -8.41 -14.02 -12.33
C VAL A 101 -7.94 -14.39 -10.92
N LEU A 102 -8.06 -13.47 -9.96
CA LEU A 102 -7.65 -13.72 -8.58
C LEU A 102 -8.60 -14.64 -7.81
N TYR A 103 -9.85 -14.83 -8.27
CA TYR A 103 -10.76 -15.79 -7.66
C TYR A 103 -10.31 -17.24 -7.96
N ASP A 104 -9.99 -17.53 -9.22
CA ASP A 104 -9.50 -18.84 -9.65
C ASP A 104 -8.12 -19.11 -9.03
N TYR A 105 -7.22 -18.12 -9.09
CA TYR A 105 -5.93 -18.15 -8.40
C TYR A 105 -6.07 -18.54 -6.92
N MET A 106 -6.94 -17.81 -6.20
CA MET A 106 -7.17 -18.05 -4.77
C MET A 106 -7.69 -19.47 -4.52
N GLN A 107 -8.51 -20.01 -5.42
CA GLN A 107 -9.03 -21.36 -5.30
C GLN A 107 -7.91 -22.41 -5.41
N TYR A 108 -7.03 -22.30 -6.41
CA TYR A 108 -5.86 -23.17 -6.54
C TYR A 108 -4.95 -23.12 -5.31
N VAL A 109 -4.69 -21.91 -4.80
CA VAL A 109 -3.88 -21.71 -3.59
C VAL A 109 -4.52 -22.38 -2.36
N LYS A 110 -5.85 -22.29 -2.19
CA LYS A 110 -6.58 -22.96 -1.10
C LYS A 110 -6.53 -24.48 -1.23
N ASP A 111 -6.66 -25.01 -2.45
CA ASP A 111 -6.60 -26.44 -2.70
C ASP A 111 -5.18 -26.98 -2.46
N GLY A 112 -4.15 -26.24 -2.87
CA GLY A 112 -2.75 -26.55 -2.52
C GLY A 112 -2.52 -26.60 -1.00
N ASP A 113 -3.05 -25.63 -0.24
CA ASP A 113 -2.93 -25.59 1.22
C ASP A 113 -3.66 -26.77 1.87
N LYS A 114 -4.82 -27.15 1.34
CA LYS A 114 -5.60 -28.31 1.78
C LYS A 114 -4.81 -29.60 1.56
N TYR A 115 -4.26 -29.82 0.37
CA TYR A 115 -3.49 -31.01 0.07
C TYR A 115 -2.18 -31.07 0.85
N THR A 116 -1.51 -29.94 1.08
CA THR A 116 -0.33 -29.88 1.95
C THR A 116 -0.67 -30.27 3.39
N ARG A 117 -1.83 -29.82 3.89
CA ARG A 117 -2.32 -30.23 5.22
C ARG A 117 -2.59 -31.73 5.27
N LEU A 118 -3.22 -32.29 4.24
CA LEU A 118 -3.48 -33.74 4.14
C LEU A 118 -2.19 -34.55 4.05
N ALA A 119 -1.21 -34.09 3.27
CA ALA A 119 0.11 -34.71 3.18
C ALA A 119 0.74 -34.80 4.56
N ASN A 120 0.73 -33.71 5.33
CA ASN A 120 1.28 -33.70 6.69
C ASN A 120 0.61 -34.70 7.64
N LEU A 121 -0.69 -35.00 7.48
CA LEU A 121 -1.36 -36.07 8.25
C LEU A 121 -0.82 -37.46 7.89
N PHE A 122 -0.47 -37.68 6.63
CA PHE A 122 0.08 -38.94 6.12
C PHE A 122 1.60 -39.02 6.15
N ARG A 123 2.31 -38.09 6.82
CA ARG A 123 3.78 -38.00 6.81
C ARG A 123 4.50 -39.29 7.22
N ARG A 124 3.85 -40.14 8.03
CA ARG A 124 4.38 -41.44 8.48
C ARG A 124 3.77 -42.63 7.72
N SER A 125 3.08 -42.40 6.61
CA SER A 125 2.45 -43.45 5.82
C SER A 125 3.50 -44.27 5.08
N ILE A 126 3.53 -45.57 5.36
CA ILE A 126 4.46 -46.52 4.73
C ILE A 126 3.77 -47.33 3.62
N LYS A 127 2.43 -47.43 3.66
CA LYS A 127 1.64 -48.18 2.68
C LYS A 127 1.72 -47.49 1.31
N ARG A 128 2.16 -48.25 0.32
CA ARG A 128 2.25 -47.85 -1.08
C ARG A 128 1.04 -48.36 -1.85
N ASP A 129 0.63 -47.62 -2.86
CA ASP A 129 -0.38 -48.04 -3.81
C ASP A 129 0.22 -48.85 -4.97
N ALA A 130 -0.63 -49.19 -5.96
CA ALA A 130 -0.23 -49.93 -7.15
C ALA A 130 0.84 -49.20 -7.99
N ASN A 131 0.96 -47.87 -7.84
CA ASN A 131 1.95 -47.06 -8.54
C ASN A 131 3.22 -46.83 -7.69
N GLY A 132 3.36 -47.54 -6.56
CA GLY A 132 4.51 -47.44 -5.67
C GLY A 132 4.57 -46.15 -4.85
N LYS A 133 3.52 -45.30 -4.89
CA LYS A 133 3.47 -44.03 -4.16
C LYS A 133 2.79 -44.20 -2.81
N THR A 134 3.33 -43.55 -1.79
CA THR A 134 2.67 -43.46 -0.48
C THR A 134 1.53 -42.44 -0.49
N ALA A 135 0.63 -42.53 0.48
CA ALA A 135 -0.41 -41.51 0.65
C ALA A 135 0.16 -40.09 0.84
N PHE A 136 1.31 -39.96 1.51
CA PHE A 136 2.05 -38.70 1.64
C PHE A 136 2.43 -38.14 0.26
N GLN A 137 3.18 -38.92 -0.52
CA GLN A 137 3.68 -38.52 -1.84
C GLN A 137 2.55 -38.13 -2.79
N ARG A 138 1.41 -38.84 -2.76
CA ARG A 138 0.26 -38.47 -3.60
C ARG A 138 -0.32 -37.11 -3.25
N MET A 139 -0.45 -36.81 -1.96
CA MET A 139 -1.01 -35.53 -1.53
C MET A 139 -0.01 -34.40 -1.72
N GLU A 140 1.29 -34.68 -1.58
CA GLU A 140 2.37 -33.75 -1.90
C GLU A 140 2.37 -33.37 -3.39
N THR A 141 2.36 -34.36 -4.31
CA THR A 141 2.26 -34.10 -5.75
C THR A 141 0.99 -33.33 -6.13
N LYS A 142 -0.15 -33.61 -5.47
CA LYS A 142 -1.37 -32.84 -5.70
C LYS A 142 -1.27 -31.40 -5.22
N ALA A 143 -0.60 -31.16 -4.09
CA ALA A 143 -0.39 -29.82 -3.57
C ALA A 143 0.52 -29.01 -4.51
N GLU A 144 1.63 -29.61 -4.94
CA GLU A 144 2.57 -29.03 -5.90
C GLU A 144 1.86 -28.66 -7.21
N SER A 145 1.10 -29.59 -7.80
CA SER A 145 0.33 -29.31 -9.02
C SER A 145 -0.66 -28.15 -8.85
N CYS A 146 -1.35 -28.03 -7.71
CA CYS A 146 -2.23 -26.87 -7.46
C CYS A 146 -1.44 -25.55 -7.37
N TYR A 147 -0.25 -25.57 -6.78
CA TYR A 147 0.61 -24.38 -6.71
C TYR A 147 1.21 -24.01 -8.06
N GLU A 148 1.59 -25.00 -8.88
CA GLU A 148 2.07 -24.78 -10.26
C GLU A 148 0.99 -24.11 -11.12
N GLU A 149 -0.25 -24.62 -11.07
CA GLU A 149 -1.39 -24.01 -11.78
C GLU A 149 -1.65 -22.58 -11.32
N ALA A 150 -1.56 -22.32 -10.00
CA ALA A 150 -1.71 -20.98 -9.45
C ALA A 150 -0.61 -20.02 -9.96
N VAL A 151 0.66 -20.44 -9.92
CA VAL A 151 1.79 -19.65 -10.40
C VAL A 151 1.69 -19.41 -11.91
N MET A 152 1.35 -20.44 -12.69
CA MET A 152 1.17 -20.30 -14.13
C MET A 152 0.06 -19.27 -14.45
N LEU A 153 -1.09 -19.37 -13.79
CA LEU A 153 -2.22 -18.47 -14.00
C LEU A 153 -1.86 -17.01 -13.67
N ILE A 154 -1.18 -16.78 -12.54
CA ILE A 154 -0.82 -15.41 -12.13
C ILE A 154 0.31 -14.84 -12.98
N THR A 155 1.30 -15.65 -13.36
CA THR A 155 2.40 -15.24 -14.24
C THR A 155 1.88 -14.89 -15.62
N ASN A 156 0.96 -15.69 -16.19
CA ASN A 156 0.33 -15.38 -17.48
C ASN A 156 -0.47 -14.07 -17.45
N ALA A 157 -1.11 -13.75 -16.32
CA ALA A 157 -1.88 -12.52 -16.16
C ALA A 157 -1.00 -11.27 -15.91
N ILE A 158 0.18 -11.45 -15.33
CA ILE A 158 1.10 -10.34 -14.97
C ILE A 158 2.16 -10.08 -16.03
N ASP A 159 2.61 -11.11 -16.77
CA ASP A 159 3.74 -11.00 -17.69
C ASP A 159 3.42 -10.02 -18.82
N THR A 160 4.12 -8.88 -18.80
CA THR A 160 3.99 -7.83 -19.81
C THR A 160 4.93 -8.04 -21.00
N ASN A 161 5.73 -9.12 -21.00
CA ASN A 161 6.64 -9.41 -22.11
C ASN A 161 5.84 -9.94 -23.32
N PRO A 162 5.79 -9.22 -24.45
CA PRO A 162 5.00 -9.61 -25.62
C PRO A 162 5.49 -10.90 -26.30
N LEU A 163 6.72 -11.36 -26.01
CA LEU A 163 7.25 -12.63 -26.54
C LEU A 163 6.68 -13.86 -25.81
N ARG A 164 6.16 -13.68 -24.60
CA ARG A 164 5.65 -14.77 -23.74
C ARG A 164 4.15 -14.64 -23.49
N ASN A 165 3.65 -13.41 -23.41
CA ASN A 165 2.23 -13.10 -23.36
C ASN A 165 1.81 -12.43 -24.68
N PRO A 166 0.97 -13.07 -25.52
CA PRO A 166 0.54 -12.52 -26.79
C PRO A 166 -0.39 -11.30 -26.65
N MET A 167 -0.97 -11.07 -25.47
CA MET A 167 -1.85 -9.92 -25.19
C MET A 167 -1.52 -9.31 -23.81
N PRO A 168 -0.37 -8.62 -23.68
CA PRO A 168 0.04 -8.06 -22.39
C PRO A 168 -0.85 -6.87 -22.02
N ASP A 169 -1.39 -6.90 -20.81
CA ASP A 169 -2.13 -5.79 -20.20
C ASP A 169 -1.37 -5.29 -18.96
N ALA A 170 -0.63 -4.19 -19.14
CA ALA A 170 0.13 -3.59 -18.07
C ALA A 170 -0.76 -3.04 -16.95
N GLN A 171 -1.97 -2.57 -17.28
CA GLN A 171 -2.90 -2.04 -16.27
C GLN A 171 -3.43 -3.17 -15.40
N GLN A 172 -3.87 -4.27 -16.02
CA GLN A 172 -4.31 -5.47 -15.30
C GLN A 172 -3.17 -6.07 -14.46
N SER A 173 -1.96 -6.14 -15.00
CA SER A 173 -0.76 -6.60 -14.28
C SER A 173 -0.51 -5.78 -13.00
N HIS A 174 -0.55 -4.45 -13.12
CA HIS A 174 -0.42 -3.55 -11.96
C HIS A 174 -1.56 -3.71 -10.96
N GLU A 175 -2.78 -3.90 -11.43
CA GLU A 175 -3.94 -4.11 -10.57
C GLU A 175 -3.79 -5.40 -9.76
N ILE A 176 -3.45 -6.51 -10.41
CA ILE A 176 -3.22 -7.81 -9.78
C ILE A 176 -2.11 -7.75 -8.73
N GLN A 177 -0.95 -7.16 -9.06
CA GLN A 177 0.18 -7.02 -8.12
C GLN A 177 -0.20 -6.24 -6.84
N ARG A 178 -1.19 -5.34 -6.90
CA ARG A 178 -1.69 -4.62 -5.70
C ARG A 178 -2.41 -5.53 -4.72
N TRP A 179 -3.01 -6.63 -5.19
CA TRP A 179 -3.73 -7.59 -4.37
C TRP A 179 -2.83 -8.68 -3.75
N LEU A 180 -1.62 -8.88 -4.26
CA LEU A 180 -0.69 -9.94 -3.83
C LEU A 180 0.25 -9.47 -2.71
N ASP A 181 0.49 -10.32 -1.70
CA ASP A 181 1.28 -10.01 -0.50
C ASP A 181 2.79 -9.89 -0.74
N ARG A 182 3.25 -10.26 -1.92
CA ARG A 182 4.63 -10.17 -2.42
C ARG A 182 4.61 -9.94 -3.93
N ASP A 183 5.68 -9.36 -4.45
CA ASP A 183 5.79 -9.08 -5.87
C ASP A 183 6.04 -10.38 -6.66
N VAL A 184 5.38 -10.50 -7.82
CA VAL A 184 5.62 -11.59 -8.78
C VAL A 184 6.58 -11.11 -9.85
N ASN A 185 7.73 -11.77 -9.99
CA ASN A 185 8.63 -11.57 -11.12
C ASN A 185 8.38 -12.68 -12.14
N CYS A 186 8.17 -12.32 -13.40
CA CYS A 186 7.96 -13.27 -14.50
C CYS A 186 9.27 -13.55 -15.26
N GLU A 187 10.42 -13.01 -14.86
CA GLU A 187 11.72 -13.31 -15.46
C GLU A 187 12.18 -14.74 -15.14
N LEU A 188 12.77 -15.41 -16.13
CA LEU A 188 13.29 -16.76 -15.99
C LEU A 188 14.27 -16.85 -14.81
N GLY A 189 13.96 -17.75 -13.86
CA GLY A 189 14.77 -17.97 -12.65
C GLY A 189 14.42 -17.06 -11.46
N PHE A 190 13.49 -16.11 -11.63
CA PHE A 190 12.94 -15.27 -10.56
C PHE A 190 11.43 -15.49 -10.35
N GLU A 191 10.86 -16.47 -11.05
CA GLU A 191 9.47 -16.89 -10.92
C GLU A 191 9.16 -17.36 -9.49
N PRO A 192 7.91 -17.19 -9.01
CA PRO A 192 7.54 -17.70 -7.70
C PRO A 192 7.65 -19.22 -7.62
N ASP A 193 8.26 -19.74 -6.55
CA ASP A 193 8.31 -21.18 -6.33
C ASP A 193 6.88 -21.75 -6.16
N ALA A 194 6.60 -22.88 -6.82
CA ALA A 194 5.35 -23.64 -6.72
C ALA A 194 5.23 -24.43 -5.40
N CYS A 195 5.51 -23.78 -4.28
CA CYS A 195 5.43 -24.38 -2.95
C CYS A 195 4.62 -23.52 -1.98
N ILE A 196 4.19 -24.12 -0.87
CA ILE A 196 3.33 -23.47 0.12
C ILE A 196 3.89 -22.15 0.66
N THR A 197 5.21 -22.00 0.73
CA THR A 197 5.87 -20.76 1.16
C THR A 197 6.20 -19.81 0.02
N GLY A 198 6.40 -20.32 -1.20
CA GLY A 198 6.80 -19.55 -2.38
C GLY A 198 5.65 -18.80 -3.04
N VAL A 199 4.48 -19.45 -3.13
CA VAL A 199 3.33 -18.92 -3.84
C VAL A 199 2.79 -17.63 -3.18
N PRO A 200 2.64 -16.52 -3.94
CA PRO A 200 2.06 -15.27 -3.47
C PRO A 200 0.68 -15.47 -2.85
N ARG A 201 0.34 -14.75 -1.79
CA ARG A 201 -0.97 -14.83 -1.15
C ARG A 201 -1.76 -13.56 -1.42
N ILE A 202 -3.07 -13.66 -1.39
CA ILE A 202 -3.91 -12.46 -1.37
C ILE A 202 -3.63 -11.71 -0.06
N ARG A 203 -3.36 -10.40 -0.16
CA ARG A 203 -3.15 -9.52 1.00
C ARG A 203 -4.35 -9.59 1.95
N GLY A 204 -4.07 -9.66 3.24
CA GLY A 204 -5.12 -9.79 4.27
C GLY A 204 -5.76 -11.18 4.33
N SER A 205 -5.27 -12.17 3.56
CA SER A 205 -5.70 -13.55 3.75
C SER A 205 -5.28 -14.07 5.13
N LYS A 206 -6.13 -14.89 5.74
CA LYS A 206 -5.86 -15.56 7.03
C LYS A 206 -4.83 -16.70 6.93
N SER A 207 -4.15 -16.84 5.80
CA SER A 207 -3.14 -17.89 5.62
C SER A 207 -1.92 -17.58 6.48
N LYS A 208 -1.41 -18.57 7.21
CA LYS A 208 -0.17 -18.44 7.98
C LYS A 208 1.08 -18.25 7.11
N PHE A 209 0.95 -18.50 5.81
CA PHE A 209 2.01 -18.33 4.81
C PHE A 209 1.91 -16.98 4.08
N ALA A 210 0.90 -16.18 4.41
CA ALA A 210 0.83 -14.80 3.97
C ALA A 210 1.91 -14.00 4.71
N GLN A 211 2.77 -13.31 3.95
CA GLN A 211 3.77 -12.40 4.51
C GLN A 211 3.10 -11.17 5.13
N THR A 212 1.89 -10.84 4.66
CA THR A 212 1.11 -9.70 5.13
C THR A 212 -0.31 -10.16 5.54
N SER A 213 -0.42 -10.85 6.68
CA SER A 213 -1.68 -11.40 7.20
C SER A 213 -2.60 -10.38 7.91
N PHE A 214 -2.09 -9.19 8.23
CA PHE A 214 -2.80 -8.16 9.01
C PHE A 214 -3.18 -6.90 8.22
N ALA A 215 -2.89 -6.84 6.92
CA ALA A 215 -3.21 -5.66 6.10
C ALA A 215 -4.50 -5.85 5.31
N PRO A 216 -5.53 -5.00 5.46
CA PRO A 216 -6.64 -4.89 4.53
C PRO A 216 -6.14 -4.48 3.14
N ALA A 217 -6.84 -4.94 2.09
CA ALA A 217 -6.53 -4.70 0.69
C ALA A 217 -6.38 -3.19 0.40
N VAL A 218 -5.16 -2.78 0.02
CA VAL A 218 -4.79 -1.51 -0.66
C VAL A 218 -5.05 -0.19 0.10
N GLY A 219 -6.22 0.03 0.70
CA GLY A 219 -6.58 1.28 1.38
C GLY A 219 -5.73 1.60 2.59
N GLN A 220 -5.33 0.61 3.39
CA GLN A 220 -4.57 0.87 4.63
C GLN A 220 -3.11 1.24 4.39
N ARG A 221 -2.48 0.80 3.29
CA ARG A 221 -1.10 1.19 2.94
C ARG A 221 -1.04 2.64 2.46
N LEU A 222 -2.00 3.04 1.63
CA LEU A 222 -2.20 4.45 1.28
C LEU A 222 -2.54 5.26 2.54
N ARG A 223 -3.43 4.78 3.40
CA ARG A 223 -3.74 5.39 4.71
C ARG A 223 -2.48 5.54 5.57
N GLN A 224 -1.62 4.54 5.63
CA GLN A 224 -0.36 4.59 6.36
C GLN A 224 0.59 5.65 5.79
N TYR A 225 0.76 5.71 4.47
CA TYR A 225 1.56 6.77 3.85
C TYR A 225 0.95 8.16 4.06
N TRP A 226 -0.36 8.26 4.00
CA TRP A 226 -1.09 9.48 4.26
C TRP A 226 -0.89 9.96 5.69
N ARG A 227 -1.11 9.09 6.69
CA ARG A 227 -0.89 9.38 8.11
C ARG A 227 0.57 9.70 8.43
N GLN A 228 1.52 9.00 7.80
CA GLN A 228 2.94 9.31 7.95
C GLN A 228 3.27 10.69 7.38
N ARG A 229 2.75 11.01 6.20
CA ARG A 229 2.94 12.32 5.56
C ARG A 229 2.31 13.43 6.39
N GLU A 230 1.07 13.26 6.82
CA GLU A 230 0.29 14.20 7.63
C GLU A 230 1.03 14.54 8.92
N ALA A 231 1.40 13.53 9.71
CA ALA A 231 2.14 13.72 10.96
C ALA A 231 3.49 14.43 10.75
N LEU A 232 4.26 14.03 9.72
CA LEU A 232 5.55 14.66 9.41
C LEU A 232 5.41 16.11 8.96
N VAL A 233 4.35 16.43 8.21
CA VAL A 233 4.08 17.80 7.75
C VAL A 233 3.60 18.66 8.92
N GLN A 234 2.73 18.16 9.79
CA GLN A 234 2.23 18.89 10.95
C GLN A 234 3.37 19.30 11.88
N VAL A 235 4.25 18.36 12.26
CA VAL A 235 5.43 18.67 13.09
C VAL A 235 6.38 19.64 12.38
N ALA A 236 6.56 19.51 11.06
CA ALA A 236 7.38 20.47 10.31
C ALA A 236 6.81 21.89 10.36
N LEU A 237 5.49 22.05 10.35
CA LEU A 237 4.85 23.36 10.38
C LEU A 237 4.94 24.00 11.75
N GLU A 238 4.73 23.25 12.82
CA GLU A 238 4.91 23.72 14.20
C GLU A 238 6.36 24.16 14.47
N LEU A 239 7.33 23.55 13.76
CA LEU A 239 8.72 23.98 13.78
C LEU A 239 9.01 25.23 12.93
N LEU A 240 8.23 25.49 11.88
CA LEU A 240 8.50 26.58 10.92
C LEU A 240 7.65 27.83 11.15
N TYR A 241 6.47 27.70 11.75
CA TYR A 241 5.45 28.74 11.86
C TYR A 241 4.87 28.80 13.28
N SER A 242 4.26 29.94 13.64
CA SER A 242 3.48 30.07 14.87
C SER A 242 2.12 29.38 14.73
N GLN A 243 1.53 28.98 15.86
CA GLN A 243 0.21 28.32 15.89
C GLN A 243 -0.90 29.16 15.25
N GLU A 244 -0.84 30.49 15.40
CA GLU A 244 -1.79 31.43 14.79
C GLU A 244 -1.78 31.32 13.25
N HIS A 245 -0.60 31.34 12.64
CA HIS A 245 -0.47 31.20 11.18
C HIS A 245 -0.94 29.82 10.67
N ILE A 246 -0.75 28.77 11.47
CA ILE A 246 -1.19 27.41 11.13
C ILE A 246 -2.72 27.31 11.20
N ALA A 247 -3.34 27.89 12.24
CA ALA A 247 -4.79 27.92 12.41
C ALA A 247 -5.47 28.67 11.25
N ASP A 248 -5.00 29.88 10.93
CA ASP A 248 -5.54 30.68 9.82
C ASP A 248 -5.44 29.93 8.48
N ALA A 249 -4.34 29.22 8.24
CA ALA A 249 -4.16 28.47 7.01
C ALA A 249 -5.03 27.21 6.93
N ASN A 250 -5.31 26.57 8.07
CA ASN A 250 -6.22 25.43 8.14
C ASN A 250 -7.67 25.86 7.90
N ASP A 251 -8.09 27.00 8.46
CA ASP A 251 -9.43 27.57 8.28
C ASP A 251 -9.69 27.93 6.80
N HIS A 252 -8.74 28.62 6.16
CA HIS A 252 -8.80 28.90 4.73
C HIS A 252 -8.75 27.64 3.84
N GLY A 253 -8.07 26.59 4.30
CA GLY A 253 -8.14 25.28 3.67
C GLY A 253 -9.58 24.76 3.71
N LEU A 254 -10.15 24.65 4.90
CA LEU A 254 -11.48 24.10 5.11
C LEU A 254 -12.54 24.79 4.23
N GLU A 255 -12.54 26.12 4.18
CA GLU A 255 -13.44 26.93 3.34
C GLU A 255 -13.36 26.54 1.86
N ARG A 256 -12.15 26.45 1.32
CA ARG A 256 -11.91 26.13 -0.09
C ARG A 256 -12.26 24.66 -0.43
N SER A 257 -12.13 23.75 0.54
CA SER A 257 -12.57 22.35 0.38
C SER A 257 -14.08 22.26 0.27
N VAL A 258 -14.79 23.02 1.09
CA VAL A 258 -16.26 23.13 1.04
C VAL A 258 -16.73 23.71 -0.28
N GLU A 259 -16.05 24.72 -0.83
CA GLU A 259 -16.37 25.29 -2.14
C GLU A 259 -16.19 24.30 -3.29
N MET A 260 -15.05 23.60 -3.36
CA MET A 260 -14.81 22.62 -4.42
C MET A 260 -15.76 21.41 -4.34
N LEU A 261 -16.16 20.99 -3.12
CA LEU A 261 -17.21 19.99 -2.93
C LEU A 261 -18.57 20.48 -3.47
N LYS A 262 -18.93 21.75 -3.24
CA LYS A 262 -20.16 22.34 -3.79
C LYS A 262 -20.13 22.37 -5.31
N GLU A 263 -19.01 22.75 -5.92
CA GLU A 263 -18.83 22.76 -7.37
C GLU A 263 -18.93 21.35 -7.97
N ARG A 264 -18.34 20.35 -7.31
CA ARG A 264 -18.39 18.95 -7.77
C ARG A 264 -19.78 18.36 -7.64
N LEU A 265 -20.49 18.63 -6.53
CA LEU A 265 -21.89 18.24 -6.35
C LEU A 265 -22.79 18.91 -7.39
N ALA A 266 -22.53 20.17 -7.76
CA ALA A 266 -23.25 20.85 -8.83
C ALA A 266 -22.97 20.21 -10.21
N ALA A 267 -21.72 19.87 -10.51
CA ALA A 267 -21.34 19.21 -11.76
C ALA A 267 -21.93 17.79 -11.89
N LEU A 268 -22.03 17.05 -10.78
CA LEU A 268 -22.66 15.72 -10.75
C LEU A 268 -24.17 15.82 -10.94
N LYS A 269 -24.84 16.81 -10.34
CA LYS A 269 -26.28 17.07 -10.54
C LYS A 269 -26.63 17.49 -11.97
N LEU A 270 -25.69 18.03 -12.73
CA LEU A 270 -25.87 18.38 -14.14
C LEU A 270 -25.70 17.18 -15.10
N ARG A 271 -25.17 16.05 -14.60
CA ARG A 271 -24.93 14.83 -15.39
C ARG A 271 -25.99 13.74 -15.20
N THR A 272 -26.93 13.94 -14.28
CA THR A 272 -28.12 13.10 -14.05
C THR A 272 -29.35 13.79 -14.60
#